data_AF-A0A1S8T6Z8-F1
#
_entry.id   AF-A0A1S8T6Z8-F1
#
_cell.length_a   1.000
_cell.length_b   1.000
_cell.length_c   1.000
_cell.angle_alpha   90.00
_cell.angle_beta   90.00
_cell.angle_gamma   90.00
#
_symmetry.space_group_name_H-M   'P 1'
#
loop_
_entity.id
_entity.type
_entity.pdbx_description
1 polymer ?
#
loop_
_entity_poly.entity_id
_entity_poly.type
_entity_poly.pdbx_seq_one_letter_code
_entity_poly.pdbx_strand_id
1 'polypeptide(L)'
;MKNKNIFKGFTTCVVIASLMTTMSFPVLAEPIGPPPDSGNTEITSAAVYVKDNKYISEQSTQAAVSYGTVADTFAKNIKIISDTESSNGLYVTGSKSNYILQNSKIMLSGNGSNDFAGVGAGAMVNGGGTLILKNANITTNGCIRSAVAATDHSILKVYDSTLISNGGTLPSDYQSKIGPGMMEPPEGLEVTGTARTCLTMNNSKSYYYNSTIIADGWGALSTDSAGGYVYLEANKCNIKTIKDGYGAYADNGCHDVFNDCKFNSAAMAVIMAGENDVTFKNTDATCGTYFAMMHCVMGSTSDKGTLNVTGGNIKTSDAAVLVKSDNADIIIDGARIVSKNGTLIKSIINSDPNRTKVPTGETVYGIKATLKNMVLQGNILHEDTERSMSITLMGTTLKGKIKDASIYIDADSKWIATEDSNVVTLAGSFDVSKIDAVNGVTITATASSGCTLKGSYKLASGGTLNVN
;
A
#
# COMPACT_ATOMS: atom_id res chain seq x y z
N MET A 1 30.38 -17.93 -65.38
CA MET A 1 30.95 -17.03 -66.42
C MET A 1 29.81 -16.37 -67.19
N LYS A 2 29.95 -15.07 -67.51
CA LYS A 2 29.19 -14.26 -68.50
C LYS A 2 27.64 -14.17 -68.44
N ASN A 3 27.19 -12.91 -68.27
CA ASN A 3 26.02 -12.21 -68.85
C ASN A 3 24.59 -12.78 -68.63
N LYS A 4 23.67 -12.03 -67.98
CA LYS A 4 22.99 -10.76 -68.38
C LYS A 4 21.95 -10.94 -69.50
N ASN A 5 20.66 -10.85 -69.12
CA ASN A 5 19.47 -10.38 -69.86
C ASN A 5 18.23 -10.68 -68.98
N ILE A 6 17.06 -10.01 -68.99
CA ILE A 6 16.54 -8.70 -69.48
C ILE A 6 15.33 -8.38 -68.57
N PHE A 7 15.05 -7.10 -68.21
CA PHE A 7 13.72 -6.44 -68.32
C PHE A 7 13.68 -5.04 -67.66
N LYS A 8 13.24 -4.05 -68.44
CA LYS A 8 12.76 -2.73 -67.96
C LYS A 8 11.28 -2.63 -68.34
N GLY A 9 10.46 -2.07 -67.45
CA GLY A 9 9.09 -1.64 -67.73
C GLY A 9 8.83 -0.30 -67.05
N PHE A 10 8.45 0.71 -67.83
CA PHE A 10 8.01 2.02 -67.35
C PHE A 10 6.51 2.00 -67.06
N THR A 11 6.07 2.64 -65.96
CA THR A 11 4.82 3.43 -66.01
C THR A 11 4.92 4.68 -65.14
N THR A 12 4.54 5.78 -65.76
CA THR A 12 4.42 7.18 -65.31
C THR A 12 3.71 7.37 -63.96
N CYS A 13 4.23 8.28 -63.13
CA CYS A 13 3.54 8.79 -61.94
C CYS A 13 2.85 10.13 -62.28
N VAL A 14 1.56 10.27 -61.95
CA VAL A 14 0.80 11.52 -62.09
C VAL A 14 0.76 12.23 -60.75
N VAL A 15 1.14 13.50 -60.72
CA VAL A 15 1.09 14.34 -59.53
C VAL A 15 -0.30 14.95 -59.38
N ILE A 16 -0.99 14.62 -58.29
CA ILE A 16 -2.16 15.37 -57.81
C ILE A 16 -1.81 15.87 -56.41
N ALA A 17 -1.61 17.17 -56.28
CA ALA A 17 -1.45 17.81 -54.98
C ALA A 17 -2.85 18.00 -54.35
N SER A 18 -3.06 17.41 -53.18
CA SER A 18 -4.18 17.74 -52.29
C SER A 18 -3.65 18.20 -50.94
N LEU A 19 -4.33 19.18 -50.35
CA LEU A 19 -3.93 19.79 -49.08
C LEU A 19 -4.04 18.77 -47.95
N MET A 20 -2.91 18.32 -47.41
CA MET A 20 -2.88 17.71 -46.08
C MET A 20 -2.87 18.81 -45.02
N THR A 21 -4.02 19.08 -44.43
CA THR A 21 -4.09 19.71 -43.11
C THR A 21 -3.38 18.82 -42.10
N THR A 22 -2.32 19.33 -41.48
CA THR A 22 -1.58 18.63 -40.44
C THR A 22 -2.46 18.44 -39.21
N MET A 23 -3.05 17.25 -39.06
CA MET A 23 -3.54 16.83 -37.75
C MET A 23 -2.34 16.68 -36.83
N SER A 24 -2.19 17.60 -35.89
CA SER A 24 -1.31 17.42 -34.75
C SER A 24 -1.87 16.28 -33.90
N PHE A 25 -1.22 15.12 -33.94
CA PHE A 25 -1.40 14.13 -32.89
C PHE A 25 -1.11 14.81 -31.55
N PRO A 26 -1.95 14.63 -30.51
CA PRO A 26 -1.57 15.06 -29.18
C PRO A 26 -0.27 14.33 -28.81
N VAL A 27 0.72 15.10 -28.38
CA VAL A 27 1.96 14.56 -27.83
C VAL A 27 1.55 13.63 -26.68
N LEU A 28 1.89 12.34 -26.80
CA LEU A 28 1.83 11.41 -25.68
C LEU A 28 2.61 12.07 -24.54
N ALA A 29 1.94 12.32 -23.41
CA ALA A 29 2.61 12.80 -22.22
C ALA A 29 3.80 11.86 -21.93
N GLU A 30 4.99 12.43 -21.77
CA GLU A 30 6.15 11.66 -21.35
C GLU A 30 5.82 10.91 -20.05
N PRO A 31 6.35 9.70 -19.81
CA PRO A 31 6.15 9.02 -18.53
C PRO A 31 6.73 9.88 -17.41
N ILE A 32 5.86 10.53 -16.62
CA ILE A 32 6.28 11.49 -15.61
C ILE A 32 6.79 10.74 -14.38
N GLY A 33 8.11 10.53 -14.36
CA GLY A 33 8.89 10.26 -13.15
C GLY A 33 8.94 8.80 -12.70
N PRO A 34 10.13 8.22 -12.48
CA PRO A 34 10.24 7.08 -11.56
C PRO A 34 9.84 7.52 -10.14
N PRO A 35 9.55 6.57 -9.22
CA PRO A 35 9.35 6.89 -7.80
C PRO A 35 10.55 7.69 -7.25
N PRO A 36 10.34 8.55 -6.23
CA PRO A 36 11.34 9.48 -5.76
C PRO A 36 12.66 8.78 -5.43
N ASP A 37 13.71 9.15 -6.16
CA ASP A 37 15.07 8.66 -5.90
C ASP A 37 15.40 8.92 -4.42
N SER A 38 15.87 7.87 -3.74
CA SER A 38 16.42 7.95 -2.40
C SER A 38 17.42 9.10 -2.20
N GLY A 39 18.10 9.50 -3.28
CA GLY A 39 19.18 10.45 -3.32
C GLY A 39 20.41 9.80 -2.69
N ASN A 40 21.51 9.69 -3.43
CA ASN A 40 22.77 9.12 -2.95
C ASN A 40 23.36 9.96 -1.79
N THR A 41 22.82 9.74 -0.60
CA THR A 41 23.15 10.43 0.64
C THR A 41 24.03 9.48 1.45
N GLU A 42 25.33 9.77 1.50
CA GLU A 42 26.27 8.92 2.23
C GLU A 42 26.01 9.00 3.74
N ILE A 43 26.02 7.85 4.42
CA ILE A 43 25.94 7.79 5.89
C ILE A 43 27.31 8.18 6.45
N THR A 44 27.42 9.46 6.82
CA THR A 44 28.67 10.08 7.31
C THR A 44 28.90 9.93 8.81
N SER A 45 27.91 9.47 9.58
CA SER A 45 28.03 9.30 11.04
C SER A 45 27.20 8.13 11.57
N ALA A 46 27.83 7.25 12.34
CA ALA A 46 27.14 6.23 13.14
C ALA A 46 27.86 6.01 14.49
N ALA A 47 27.14 5.50 15.50
CA ALA A 47 27.77 5.03 16.75
C ALA A 47 28.48 3.67 16.55
N VAL A 48 27.92 2.80 15.72
CA VAL A 48 28.55 1.56 15.24
C VAL A 48 28.43 1.48 13.72
N TYR A 49 29.57 1.50 13.02
CA TYR A 49 29.68 1.35 11.58
C TYR A 49 30.29 -0.03 11.23
N VAL A 50 29.61 -0.78 10.37
CA VAL A 50 30.03 -2.12 9.93
C VAL A 50 30.04 -2.18 8.40
N LYS A 51 31.13 -2.65 7.82
CA LYS A 51 31.24 -2.89 6.37
C LYS A 51 31.87 -4.24 6.07
N ASP A 52 31.22 -5.02 5.22
CA ASP A 52 31.66 -6.35 4.76
C ASP A 52 32.09 -7.30 5.89
N ASN A 53 31.29 -7.41 6.96
CA ASN A 53 31.65 -8.13 8.21
C ASN A 53 32.94 -7.64 8.87
N LYS A 54 33.15 -6.33 8.92
CA LYS A 54 34.20 -5.70 9.72
C LYS A 54 33.65 -4.48 10.45
N TYR A 55 33.94 -4.37 11.74
CA TYR A 55 33.72 -3.16 12.50
C TYR A 55 34.74 -2.09 12.07
N ILE A 56 34.26 -0.91 11.65
CA ILE A 56 35.11 0.18 11.18
C ILE A 56 35.24 1.22 12.29
N SER A 57 36.27 1.09 13.13
CA SER A 57 36.54 1.98 14.25
C SER A 57 36.67 3.45 13.85
N GLU A 58 37.22 3.72 12.67
CA GLU A 58 37.50 5.06 12.16
C GLU A 58 36.24 5.80 11.71
N GLN A 59 35.15 5.07 11.45
CA GLN A 59 33.84 5.60 11.06
C GLN A 59 32.79 5.44 12.19
N SER A 60 33.21 4.92 13.35
CA SER A 60 32.32 4.61 14.48
C SER A 60 32.53 5.57 15.65
N THR A 61 31.45 6.19 16.12
CA THR A 61 31.46 7.05 17.31
C THR A 61 31.39 6.20 18.58
N GLN A 62 32.45 5.43 18.85
CA GLN A 62 32.45 4.42 19.93
C GLN A 62 32.15 4.98 21.32
N ALA A 63 32.42 6.27 21.56
CA ALA A 63 32.05 6.97 22.80
C ALA A 63 30.53 7.00 23.07
N ALA A 64 29.68 6.85 22.05
CA ALA A 64 28.23 6.74 22.20
C ALA A 64 27.77 5.34 22.66
N VAL A 65 28.65 4.33 22.63
CA VAL A 65 28.36 2.96 23.09
C VAL A 65 28.73 2.81 24.57
N SER A 66 27.72 2.91 25.43
CA SER A 66 27.91 3.02 26.90
C SER A 66 28.22 1.71 27.64
N TYR A 67 27.88 0.55 27.06
CA TYR A 67 28.22 -0.77 27.58
C TYR A 67 28.10 -1.84 26.48
N GLY A 68 28.54 -3.07 26.77
CA GLY A 68 28.35 -4.25 25.91
C GLY A 68 29.58 -4.63 25.09
N THR A 69 29.36 -5.40 24.03
CA THR A 69 30.41 -5.84 23.09
C THR A 69 30.00 -5.48 21.67
N VAL A 70 30.92 -4.85 20.94
CA VAL A 70 30.87 -4.65 19.49
C VAL A 70 32.02 -5.46 18.89
N ALA A 71 31.72 -6.23 17.85
CA ALA A 71 32.66 -7.09 17.13
C ALA A 71 32.31 -7.07 15.63
N ASP A 72 33.14 -7.67 14.79
CA ASP A 72 33.01 -7.61 13.32
C ASP A 72 31.67 -8.11 12.74
N THR A 73 31.01 -9.05 13.41
CA THR A 73 29.74 -9.68 12.96
C THR A 73 28.60 -9.56 13.96
N PHE A 74 28.81 -8.96 15.12
CA PHE A 74 27.74 -8.75 16.09
C PHE A 74 27.99 -7.60 17.07
N ALA A 75 26.91 -6.99 17.53
CA ALA A 75 26.87 -6.22 18.76
C ALA A 75 25.91 -6.89 19.75
N LYS A 76 26.36 -7.10 20.98
CA LYS A 76 25.57 -7.81 22.01
C LYS A 76 25.56 -7.05 23.32
N ASN A 77 24.37 -7.01 23.93
CA ASN A 77 24.10 -6.29 25.16
C ASN A 77 24.63 -4.85 25.08
N ILE A 78 24.45 -4.12 23.98
CA ILE A 78 24.93 -2.73 23.87
C ILE A 78 23.85 -1.71 24.23
N LYS A 79 24.28 -0.50 24.63
CA LYS A 79 23.40 0.66 24.71
C LYS A 79 24.01 1.90 24.09
N ILE A 80 23.26 2.46 23.13
CA ILE A 80 23.54 3.73 22.48
C ILE A 80 22.54 4.76 23.00
N ILE A 81 23.04 5.90 23.47
CA ILE A 81 22.28 7.15 23.63
C ILE A 81 23.01 8.21 22.83
N SER A 82 22.31 8.93 21.96
CA SER A 82 22.85 10.10 21.27
C SER A 82 21.73 11.08 20.91
N ASP A 83 22.01 12.37 21.04
CA ASP A 83 21.20 13.49 20.55
C ASP A 83 21.76 14.11 19.26
N THR A 84 22.83 13.52 18.70
CA THR A 84 23.48 14.01 17.48
C THR A 84 22.55 13.81 16.28
N GLU A 85 22.12 14.92 15.68
CA GLU A 85 21.31 14.94 14.46
C GLU A 85 22.00 14.18 13.31
N SER A 86 21.20 13.54 12.45
CA SER A 86 21.67 12.77 11.29
C SER A 86 22.66 11.61 11.58
N SER A 87 22.99 11.32 12.85
CA SER A 87 23.86 10.20 13.23
C SER A 87 23.08 8.93 13.50
N ASN A 88 23.44 7.83 12.84
CA ASN A 88 22.80 6.53 13.01
C ASN A 88 23.24 5.82 14.30
N GLY A 89 22.39 4.98 14.87
CA GLY A 89 22.79 4.12 16.00
C GLY A 89 23.70 2.99 15.52
N LEU A 90 23.16 2.14 14.66
CA LEU A 90 23.89 1.08 13.97
C LEU A 90 23.74 1.25 12.46
N TYR A 91 24.85 1.23 11.72
CA TYR A 91 24.85 1.19 10.26
C TYR A 91 25.65 -0.02 9.76
N VAL A 92 25.01 -0.83 8.91
CA VAL A 92 25.59 -2.04 8.33
C VAL A 92 25.52 -1.96 6.81
N THR A 93 26.66 -2.09 6.13
CA THR A 93 26.75 -1.97 4.67
C THR A 93 27.68 -3.01 4.03
N GLY A 94 27.62 -3.14 2.71
CA GLY A 94 28.43 -4.07 1.92
C GLY A 94 27.84 -5.48 1.84
N SER A 95 27.90 -6.09 0.66
CA SER A 95 27.17 -7.30 0.30
C SER A 95 27.66 -8.56 0.99
N LYS A 96 28.77 -8.49 1.72
CA LYS A 96 29.24 -9.59 2.59
C LYS A 96 28.68 -9.50 4.01
N SER A 97 28.14 -8.35 4.43
CA SER A 97 27.71 -8.12 5.81
C SER A 97 26.53 -9.02 6.20
N ASN A 98 26.65 -9.67 7.35
CA ASN A 98 25.62 -10.44 8.02
C ASN A 98 25.78 -10.21 9.53
N TYR A 99 25.18 -9.11 10.01
CA TYR A 99 25.44 -8.57 11.33
C TYR A 99 24.28 -8.82 12.30
N ILE A 100 24.60 -9.15 13.56
CA ILE A 100 23.59 -9.44 14.59
C ILE A 100 23.63 -8.38 15.70
N LEU A 101 22.52 -7.69 15.94
CA LEU A 101 22.31 -6.87 17.15
C LEU A 101 21.46 -7.67 18.15
N GLN A 102 22.00 -8.03 19.31
CA GLN A 102 21.31 -8.85 20.32
C GLN A 102 21.17 -8.15 21.68
N ASN A 103 20.00 -8.24 22.32
CA ASN A 103 19.73 -7.79 23.70
C ASN A 103 20.11 -6.31 23.95
N SER A 104 19.92 -5.45 22.96
CA SER A 104 20.51 -4.12 22.94
C SER A 104 19.47 -3.01 22.97
N LYS A 105 19.87 -1.82 23.44
CA LYS A 105 19.00 -0.63 23.50
C LYS A 105 19.58 0.53 22.70
N ILE A 106 18.81 1.13 21.81
CA ILE A 106 19.20 2.32 21.07
C ILE A 106 18.17 3.41 21.36
N MET A 107 18.60 4.55 21.89
CA MET A 107 17.75 5.72 22.11
C MET A 107 18.39 6.93 21.43
N LEU A 108 17.75 7.44 20.38
CA LEU A 108 18.25 8.59 19.64
C LEU A 108 17.29 9.78 19.73
N SER A 109 17.83 10.99 19.77
CA SER A 109 17.08 12.25 19.67
C SER A 109 17.72 13.21 18.66
N GLY A 110 17.03 14.31 18.34
CA GLY A 110 17.40 15.21 17.24
C GLY A 110 16.91 14.68 15.90
N ASN A 111 16.86 15.50 14.86
CA ASN A 111 16.28 15.11 13.58
C ASN A 111 17.20 14.17 12.76
N GLY A 112 16.61 13.36 11.89
CA GLY A 112 17.31 12.82 10.72
C GLY A 112 17.41 13.89 9.62
N SER A 113 18.06 13.56 8.50
CA SER A 113 18.15 14.46 7.33
C SER A 113 17.64 13.87 6.02
N ASN A 114 17.54 12.54 5.91
CA ASN A 114 16.87 11.88 4.79
C ASN A 114 16.32 10.51 5.23
N ASP A 115 15.00 10.35 5.27
CA ASP A 115 14.33 9.10 5.62
C ASP A 115 14.55 8.01 4.56
N PHE A 116 14.48 8.37 3.28
CA PHE A 116 14.65 7.45 2.13
C PHE A 116 16.06 6.84 2.08
N ALA A 117 17.06 7.58 2.59
CA ALA A 117 18.42 7.09 2.79
C ALA A 117 18.71 6.65 4.25
N GLY A 118 17.71 6.56 5.12
CA GLY A 118 17.84 6.07 6.50
C GLY A 118 18.78 6.90 7.41
N VAL A 119 19.03 8.17 7.07
CA VAL A 119 20.05 9.01 7.74
C VAL A 119 19.57 9.42 9.13
N GLY A 120 20.31 9.01 10.16
CA GLY A 120 19.93 9.15 11.56
C GLY A 120 19.13 7.97 12.13
N ALA A 121 18.81 6.94 11.34
CA ALA A 121 18.01 5.82 11.81
C ALA A 121 18.65 5.05 12.98
N GLY A 122 17.79 4.47 13.83
CA GLY A 122 18.21 3.68 14.99
C GLY A 122 19.11 2.50 14.62
N ALA A 123 18.69 1.68 13.66
CA ALA A 123 19.52 0.67 13.02
C ALA A 123 19.21 0.54 11.52
N MET A 124 20.22 0.65 10.66
CA MET A 124 20.07 0.66 9.21
C MET A 124 20.92 -0.42 8.54
N VAL A 125 20.39 -1.02 7.47
CA VAL A 125 21.14 -1.89 6.55
C VAL A 125 21.07 -1.39 5.10
N ASN A 126 22.20 -1.44 4.39
CA ASN A 126 22.40 -0.90 3.05
C ASN A 126 23.40 -1.79 2.24
N GLY A 127 23.52 -1.59 0.92
CA GLY A 127 24.61 -2.13 0.11
C GLY A 127 24.62 -3.65 -0.05
N GLY A 128 23.45 -4.30 -0.10
CA GLY A 128 23.29 -5.75 -0.16
C GLY A 128 23.55 -6.47 1.17
N GLY A 129 23.64 -5.74 2.29
CA GLY A 129 23.93 -6.31 3.61
C GLY A 129 22.74 -7.03 4.23
N THR A 130 23.01 -7.88 5.22
CA THR A 130 22.01 -8.47 6.12
C THR A 130 22.20 -7.97 7.55
N LEU A 131 21.11 -7.53 8.19
CA LEU A 131 21.05 -7.11 9.59
C LEU A 131 19.96 -7.90 10.33
N ILE A 132 20.33 -8.49 11.47
CA ILE A 132 19.46 -9.30 12.30
C ILE A 132 19.36 -8.69 13.70
N LEU A 133 18.19 -8.16 14.06
CA LEU A 133 17.87 -7.65 15.39
C LEU A 133 17.20 -8.76 16.22
N LYS A 134 17.69 -9.02 17.43
CA LYS A 134 17.12 -10.00 18.37
C LYS A 134 16.98 -9.41 19.76
N ASN A 135 15.76 -9.33 20.29
CA ASN A 135 15.49 -8.68 21.59
C ASN A 135 16.12 -7.26 21.66
N ALA A 136 15.87 -6.47 20.63
CA ALA A 136 16.33 -5.09 20.52
C ALA A 136 15.22 -4.12 20.94
N ASN A 137 15.60 -3.04 21.61
CA ASN A 137 14.69 -1.96 21.99
C ASN A 137 15.21 -0.66 21.37
N ILE A 138 14.58 -0.22 20.29
CA ILE A 138 14.99 0.98 19.54
C ILE A 138 13.92 2.05 19.69
N THR A 139 14.32 3.26 20.08
CA THR A 139 13.43 4.41 20.25
C THR A 139 14.06 5.65 19.65
N THR A 140 13.35 6.35 18.77
CA THR A 140 13.83 7.57 18.11
C THR A 140 12.89 8.76 18.35
N ASN A 141 13.46 9.95 18.51
CA ASN A 141 12.76 11.20 18.81
C ASN A 141 13.30 12.33 17.91
N GLY A 142 12.67 12.53 16.77
CA GLY A 142 13.04 13.52 15.77
C GLY A 142 12.25 13.31 14.48
N CYS A 143 12.10 14.36 13.68
CA CYS A 143 11.59 14.25 12.32
C CYS A 143 12.51 13.33 11.51
N ILE A 144 11.91 12.54 10.60
CA ILE A 144 12.56 11.63 9.66
C ILE A 144 13.64 10.72 10.28
N ARG A 145 13.51 10.44 11.59
CA ARG A 145 14.41 9.54 12.31
C ARG A 145 13.73 8.20 12.55
N SER A 146 13.74 7.34 11.54
CA SER A 146 13.17 6.00 11.60
C SER A 146 13.89 5.09 12.61
N ALA A 147 13.16 4.20 13.29
CA ALA A 147 13.78 3.23 14.20
C ALA A 147 14.63 2.22 13.43
N VAL A 148 14.14 1.77 12.27
CA VAL A 148 14.89 0.90 11.35
C VAL A 148 14.74 1.33 9.88
N ALA A 149 15.74 1.02 9.07
CA ALA A 149 15.68 1.19 7.61
C ALA A 149 16.43 0.08 6.87
N ALA A 150 15.95 -0.31 5.69
CA ALA A 150 16.58 -1.28 4.80
C ALA A 150 16.50 -0.81 3.34
N THR A 151 17.64 -0.60 2.69
CA THR A 151 17.70 -0.10 1.30
C THR A 151 18.84 -0.76 0.53
N ASP A 152 18.85 -0.59 -0.80
CA ASP A 152 19.82 -1.15 -1.74
C ASP A 152 20.08 -2.66 -1.53
N HIS A 153 19.17 -3.49 -2.03
CA HIS A 153 19.27 -4.95 -2.09
C HIS A 153 19.47 -5.65 -0.73
N SER A 154 19.14 -4.99 0.38
CA SER A 154 19.48 -5.43 1.73
C SER A 154 18.40 -6.29 2.40
N ILE A 155 18.78 -6.99 3.47
CA ILE A 155 17.86 -7.84 4.25
C ILE A 155 17.86 -7.43 5.72
N LEU A 156 16.71 -7.00 6.23
CA LEU A 156 16.49 -6.75 7.65
C LEU A 156 15.64 -7.88 8.24
N LYS A 157 16.04 -8.41 9.41
CA LYS A 157 15.26 -9.40 10.17
C LYS A 157 15.16 -8.98 11.61
N VAL A 158 13.96 -8.96 12.17
CA VAL A 158 13.66 -8.44 13.50
C VAL A 158 12.89 -9.48 14.30
N TYR A 159 13.44 -9.89 15.44
CA TYR A 159 12.90 -10.92 16.32
C TYR A 159 12.73 -10.37 17.74
N ASP A 160 11.57 -10.62 18.34
CA ASP A 160 11.29 -10.37 19.77
C ASP A 160 11.61 -8.93 20.23
N SER A 161 11.42 -7.95 19.33
CA SER A 161 11.95 -6.58 19.50
C SER A 161 10.85 -5.53 19.62
N THR A 162 11.18 -4.38 20.18
CA THR A 162 10.31 -3.20 20.23
C THR A 162 10.97 -2.03 19.48
N LEU A 163 10.26 -1.52 18.47
CA LEU A 163 10.69 -0.41 17.62
C LEU A 163 9.69 0.74 17.78
N ILE A 164 10.17 1.93 18.12
CA ILE A 164 9.35 3.11 18.38
C ILE A 164 9.95 4.33 17.69
N SER A 165 9.16 5.04 16.88
CA SER A 165 9.52 6.35 16.34
C SER A 165 8.49 7.39 16.74
N ASN A 166 8.89 8.31 17.62
CA ASN A 166 8.00 9.31 18.21
C ASN A 166 7.79 10.56 17.32
N GLY A 167 8.46 10.62 16.16
CA GLY A 167 8.55 11.84 15.37
C GLY A 167 9.26 12.98 16.11
N GLY A 168 9.15 14.19 15.57
CA GLY A 168 9.65 15.43 16.14
C GLY A 168 8.89 16.64 15.62
N THR A 169 9.30 17.83 16.07
CA THR A 169 8.79 19.11 15.56
C THR A 169 9.47 19.44 14.23
N LEU A 170 8.68 19.71 13.18
CA LEU A 170 9.20 20.16 11.89
C LEU A 170 10.06 21.43 12.07
N PRO A 171 11.18 21.57 11.34
CA PRO A 171 11.94 22.81 11.29
C PRO A 171 11.04 23.99 10.90
N SER A 172 11.24 25.17 11.51
CA SER A 172 10.36 26.34 11.30
C SER A 172 10.42 26.91 9.89
N ASP A 173 11.48 26.59 9.14
CA ASP A 173 11.73 26.94 7.74
C ASP A 173 11.35 25.81 6.76
N TYR A 174 10.91 24.65 7.25
CA TYR A 174 10.46 23.55 6.40
C TYR A 174 9.27 23.98 5.55
N GLN A 175 9.27 23.54 4.29
CA GLN A 175 8.20 23.72 3.33
C GLN A 175 7.79 22.35 2.79
N SER A 176 6.51 22.03 2.92
CA SER A 176 5.90 20.79 2.48
C SER A 176 6.24 20.49 1.01
N LYS A 177 6.70 19.27 0.74
CA LYS A 177 7.06 18.79 -0.60
C LYS A 177 6.87 17.28 -0.68
N ILE A 178 6.66 16.78 -1.89
CA ILE A 178 6.62 15.34 -2.18
C ILE A 178 7.99 14.94 -2.76
N GLY A 179 8.57 13.85 -2.27
CA GLY A 179 9.87 13.33 -2.74
C GLY A 179 11.07 13.72 -1.85
N PRO A 180 12.29 13.86 -2.40
CA PRO A 180 13.51 14.05 -1.61
C PRO A 180 13.46 15.24 -0.64
N GLY A 181 13.79 15.00 0.62
CA GLY A 181 13.71 16.00 1.69
C GLY A 181 12.29 16.32 2.18
N MET A 182 11.32 15.45 1.91
CA MET A 182 10.01 15.41 2.56
C MET A 182 10.16 15.01 4.03
N MET A 183 9.47 15.71 4.94
CA MET A 183 9.53 15.47 6.41
C MET A 183 8.18 15.16 7.06
N GLU A 184 7.12 15.07 6.26
CA GLU A 184 5.74 14.75 6.64
C GLU A 184 5.06 14.01 5.48
N PRO A 185 3.97 13.24 5.70
CA PRO A 185 3.28 12.56 4.61
C PRO A 185 2.63 13.54 3.62
N PRO A 186 2.48 13.17 2.33
CA PRO A 186 1.63 13.92 1.40
C PRO A 186 0.16 13.97 1.87
N GLU A 187 -0.48 15.12 1.76
CA GLU A 187 -1.87 15.38 2.21
C GLU A 187 -2.87 14.34 1.68
N GLY A 188 -2.69 13.88 0.43
CA GLY A 188 -3.57 12.90 -0.23
C GLY A 188 -3.63 11.51 0.44
N LEU A 189 -2.70 11.21 1.37
CA LEU A 189 -2.68 10.00 2.19
C LEU A 189 -3.62 10.06 3.41
N GLU A 190 -4.21 11.22 3.71
CA GLU A 190 -5.15 11.44 4.83
C GLU A 190 -4.56 11.03 6.19
N VAL A 191 -3.28 11.32 6.39
CA VAL A 191 -2.53 11.14 7.65
C VAL A 191 -1.59 12.32 7.90
N THR A 192 -1.13 12.46 9.14
CA THR A 192 -0.16 13.48 9.58
C THR A 192 1.01 12.83 10.32
N GLY A 193 1.96 13.62 10.84
CA GLY A 193 3.14 13.11 11.57
C GLY A 193 4.44 13.29 10.80
N THR A 194 5.58 12.98 11.44
CA THR A 194 6.90 13.45 10.96
C THR A 194 8.00 12.40 10.91
N ALA A 195 7.70 11.13 11.18
CA ALA A 195 8.64 10.02 10.99
C ALA A 195 7.90 8.70 10.73
N ARG A 196 8.45 7.87 9.84
CA ARG A 196 8.12 6.44 9.77
C ARG A 196 8.88 5.69 10.88
N THR A 197 8.44 4.49 11.24
CA THR A 197 9.20 3.61 12.17
C THR A 197 10.10 2.63 11.43
N CYS A 198 9.63 2.15 10.28
CA CYS A 198 10.35 1.33 9.33
C CYS A 198 10.15 1.88 7.92
N LEU A 199 11.23 1.89 7.14
CA LEU A 199 11.21 2.06 5.70
C LEU A 199 12.06 0.98 5.01
N THR A 200 11.47 0.29 4.04
CA THR A 200 12.15 -0.74 3.21
C THR A 200 12.02 -0.37 1.74
N MET A 201 13.14 -0.30 1.00
CA MET A 201 13.17 0.26 -0.36
C MET A 201 14.18 -0.45 -1.28
N ASN A 202 14.20 -0.09 -2.57
CA ASN A 202 15.30 -0.41 -3.50
C ASN A 202 15.73 -1.89 -3.46
N ASN A 203 14.85 -2.80 -3.89
CA ASN A 203 15.05 -4.25 -3.92
C ASN A 203 15.34 -4.93 -2.56
N SER A 204 15.07 -4.26 -1.44
CA SER A 204 15.32 -4.78 -0.08
C SER A 204 14.15 -5.56 0.49
N LYS A 205 14.44 -6.36 1.54
CA LYS A 205 13.46 -7.23 2.19
C LYS A 205 13.51 -7.10 3.72
N SER A 206 12.36 -6.89 4.35
CA SER A 206 12.24 -6.77 5.81
C SER A 206 11.33 -7.84 6.39
N TYR A 207 11.78 -8.49 7.47
CA TYR A 207 11.04 -9.56 8.13
C TYR A 207 10.90 -9.29 9.62
N TYR A 208 9.68 -9.35 10.14
CA TYR A 208 9.34 -9.08 11.54
C TYR A 208 8.68 -10.31 12.18
N TYR A 209 9.16 -10.71 13.36
CA TYR A 209 8.65 -11.86 14.09
C TYR A 209 8.46 -11.50 15.57
N ASN A 210 7.26 -11.75 16.11
CA ASN A 210 6.93 -11.56 17.52
C ASN A 210 7.36 -10.19 18.09
N SER A 211 7.20 -9.13 17.29
CA SER A 211 7.75 -7.80 17.56
C SER A 211 6.65 -6.74 17.68
N THR A 212 6.98 -5.63 18.33
CA THR A 212 6.06 -4.48 18.48
C THR A 212 6.65 -3.28 17.76
N ILE A 213 5.88 -2.69 16.84
CA ILE A 213 6.29 -1.56 15.99
C ILE A 213 5.29 -0.43 16.20
N ILE A 214 5.78 0.74 16.62
CA ILE A 214 4.96 1.88 17.03
C ILE A 214 5.46 3.16 16.37
N ALA A 215 4.64 3.78 15.53
CA ALA A 215 4.84 5.17 15.11
C ALA A 215 3.95 6.11 15.92
N ASP A 216 4.42 7.32 16.22
CA ASP A 216 3.54 8.35 16.78
C ASP A 216 2.53 8.83 15.74
N GLY A 217 2.94 9.01 14.48
CA GLY A 217 2.08 9.27 13.32
C GLY A 217 2.72 8.72 12.04
N TRP A 218 2.30 9.20 10.88
CA TRP A 218 2.75 8.81 9.54
C TRP A 218 2.66 7.30 9.28
N GLY A 219 3.68 6.50 9.61
CA GLY A 219 3.74 5.09 9.21
C GLY A 219 4.55 4.18 10.13
N ALA A 220 3.98 3.02 10.52
CA ALA A 220 4.71 2.02 11.30
C ALA A 220 5.60 1.11 10.43
N LEU A 221 5.07 0.52 9.34
CA LEU A 221 5.78 -0.39 8.44
C LEU A 221 5.62 0.04 6.98
N SER A 222 6.60 0.73 6.40
CA SER A 222 6.48 1.23 5.02
C SER A 222 7.41 0.48 4.05
N THR A 223 6.86 0.15 2.89
CA THR A 223 7.57 -0.26 1.66
C THR A 223 7.37 0.82 0.59
N ASP A 224 8.45 1.27 -0.04
CA ASP A 224 8.46 2.47 -0.89
C ASP A 224 9.54 2.33 -1.97
N SER A 225 9.35 2.94 -3.15
CA SER A 225 10.28 3.00 -4.28
C SER A 225 10.98 1.66 -4.54
N ALA A 226 10.20 0.67 -4.99
CA ALA A 226 10.65 -0.73 -5.02
C ALA A 226 11.96 -0.99 -5.80
N GLY A 227 12.24 -0.21 -6.86
CA GLY A 227 13.40 -0.41 -7.73
C GLY A 227 13.40 -1.75 -8.49
N GLY A 228 12.28 -2.47 -8.47
CA GLY A 228 12.12 -3.82 -8.99
C GLY A 228 11.19 -4.68 -8.13
N TYR A 229 11.60 -5.00 -6.91
CA TYR A 229 10.84 -5.86 -5.99
C TYR A 229 11.21 -5.60 -4.51
N VAL A 230 10.33 -4.93 -3.76
CA VAL A 230 10.48 -4.76 -2.31
C VAL A 230 9.50 -5.66 -1.56
N TYR A 231 9.95 -6.24 -0.45
CA TYR A 231 9.16 -7.21 0.30
C TYR A 231 9.16 -6.95 1.80
N LEU A 232 7.99 -7.00 2.42
CA LEU A 232 7.85 -6.93 3.88
C LEU A 232 6.98 -8.09 4.38
N GLU A 233 7.47 -8.82 5.38
CA GLU A 233 6.70 -9.84 6.08
C GLU A 233 6.67 -9.55 7.58
N ALA A 234 5.49 -9.54 8.20
CA ALA A 234 5.34 -9.49 9.65
C ALA A 234 4.49 -10.65 10.15
N ASN A 235 5.00 -11.34 11.18
CA ASN A 235 4.37 -12.52 11.77
C ASN A 235 4.19 -12.30 13.28
N LYS A 236 2.96 -12.41 13.78
CA LYS A 236 2.62 -12.30 15.21
C LYS A 236 3.09 -10.97 15.82
N CYS A 237 3.04 -9.90 15.02
CA CYS A 237 3.49 -8.57 15.43
C CYS A 237 2.33 -7.69 15.91
N ASN A 238 2.63 -6.79 16.85
CA ASN A 238 1.72 -5.70 17.23
C ASN A 238 2.17 -4.44 16.49
N ILE A 239 1.31 -3.90 15.63
CA ILE A 239 1.59 -2.77 14.74
C ILE A 239 0.65 -1.63 15.15
N LYS A 240 1.20 -0.46 15.48
CA LYS A 240 0.44 0.62 16.09
C LYS A 240 0.83 1.99 15.54
N THR A 241 -0.17 2.84 15.35
CA THR A 241 0.01 4.31 15.31
C THR A 241 -0.70 4.96 16.51
N ILE A 242 -0.07 5.95 17.13
CA ILE A 242 -0.59 6.60 18.36
C ILE A 242 -1.58 7.71 18.03
N LYS A 243 -1.15 8.60 17.15
CA LYS A 243 -1.90 9.65 16.48
C LYS A 243 -2.13 9.22 15.03
N ASP A 244 -2.84 10.08 14.32
CA ASP A 244 -3.15 9.99 12.90
C ASP A 244 -1.95 9.52 12.05
N GLY A 245 -2.10 8.35 11.42
CA GLY A 245 -1.01 7.58 10.80
C GLY A 245 -1.43 6.15 10.45
N TYR A 246 -0.79 5.56 9.43
CA TYR A 246 -1.08 4.23 8.92
C TYR A 246 -0.23 3.11 9.56
N GLY A 247 -0.78 1.90 9.61
CA GLY A 247 -0.06 0.71 10.07
C GLY A 247 1.00 0.25 9.07
N ALA A 248 0.61 0.14 7.80
CA ALA A 248 1.47 -0.23 6.69
C ALA A 248 1.25 0.66 5.45
N TYR A 249 2.21 0.67 4.54
CA TYR A 249 2.13 1.35 3.24
C TYR A 249 2.95 0.58 2.21
N ALA A 250 2.40 0.39 1.00
CA ALA A 250 3.09 -0.24 -0.13
C ALA A 250 2.81 0.54 -1.44
N ASP A 251 3.85 0.88 -2.20
CA ASP A 251 3.75 1.50 -3.53
C ASP A 251 4.12 0.55 -4.70
N ASN A 252 4.28 1.11 -5.89
CA ASN A 252 4.59 0.39 -7.12
C ASN A 252 5.79 -0.59 -6.96
N GLY A 253 5.51 -1.89 -7.07
CA GLY A 253 6.49 -2.98 -6.93
C GLY A 253 6.75 -3.45 -5.50
N CYS A 254 5.92 -3.04 -4.53
CA CYS A 254 5.99 -3.47 -3.14
C CYS A 254 5.00 -4.60 -2.81
N HIS A 255 5.43 -5.47 -1.90
CA HIS A 255 4.76 -6.73 -1.57
C HIS A 255 4.75 -6.97 -0.06
N ASP A 256 3.61 -6.78 0.59
CA ASP A 256 3.47 -6.79 2.05
C ASP A 256 2.64 -7.99 2.55
N VAL A 257 3.12 -8.69 3.57
CA VAL A 257 2.47 -9.90 4.12
C VAL A 257 2.38 -9.86 5.64
N PHE A 258 1.15 -9.94 6.17
CA PHE A 258 0.84 -9.88 7.60
C PHE A 258 0.15 -11.16 8.08
N ASN A 259 0.84 -11.97 8.89
CA ASN A 259 0.33 -13.24 9.41
C ASN A 259 0.13 -13.18 10.94
N ASP A 260 -1.06 -13.51 11.44
CA ASP A 260 -1.40 -13.51 12.88
C ASP A 260 -1.11 -12.16 13.60
N CYS A 261 -1.14 -11.04 12.88
CA CYS A 261 -0.78 -9.73 13.40
C CYS A 261 -1.94 -9.02 14.10
N LYS A 262 -1.62 -7.93 14.80
CA LYS A 262 -2.60 -7.02 15.41
C LYS A 262 -2.31 -5.58 15.02
N PHE A 263 -3.22 -4.96 14.28
CA PHE A 263 -3.18 -3.56 13.92
C PHE A 263 -4.06 -2.74 14.86
N ASN A 264 -3.49 -1.69 15.44
CA ASN A 264 -4.22 -0.65 16.15
C ASN A 264 -3.76 0.70 15.59
N SER A 265 -4.37 1.09 14.47
CA SER A 265 -4.01 2.31 13.75
C SER A 265 -4.98 3.42 14.08
N ALA A 266 -4.48 4.58 14.48
CA ALA A 266 -5.32 5.75 14.71
C ALA A 266 -5.97 6.28 13.42
N ALA A 267 -5.39 5.99 12.25
CA ALA A 267 -6.02 6.18 10.95
C ALA A 267 -6.35 4.81 10.31
N MET A 268 -5.53 4.29 9.39
CA MET A 268 -5.84 3.04 8.65
C MET A 268 -4.82 1.90 8.83
N ALA A 269 -5.22 0.65 8.56
CA ALA A 269 -4.29 -0.48 8.66
C ALA A 269 -3.26 -0.46 7.53
N VAL A 270 -3.66 -0.23 6.28
CA VAL A 270 -2.75 -0.11 5.14
C VAL A 270 -3.17 0.96 4.14
N ILE A 271 -2.18 1.58 3.48
CA ILE A 271 -2.32 2.34 2.24
C ILE A 271 -1.63 1.57 1.11
N MET A 272 -2.27 1.50 -0.06
CA MET A 272 -1.79 0.83 -1.26
C MET A 272 -1.76 1.85 -2.41
N ALA A 273 -0.57 2.09 -2.97
CA ALA A 273 -0.35 3.04 -4.06
C ALA A 273 -0.01 2.29 -5.36
N GLY A 274 -0.91 2.31 -6.34
CA GLY A 274 -0.71 1.73 -7.68
C GLY A 274 -0.50 0.21 -7.72
N GLU A 275 0.51 -0.27 -8.46
CA GLU A 275 0.76 -1.71 -8.70
C GLU A 275 1.52 -2.36 -7.53
N ASN A 276 0.79 -2.96 -6.60
CA ASN A 276 1.33 -3.65 -5.42
C ASN A 276 0.46 -4.87 -5.04
N ASP A 277 0.95 -5.69 -4.12
CA ASP A 277 0.07 -6.62 -3.39
C ASP A 277 0.28 -6.58 -1.87
N VAL A 278 -0.85 -6.69 -1.15
CA VAL A 278 -0.89 -6.74 0.31
C VAL A 278 -1.73 -7.92 0.75
N THR A 279 -1.18 -8.77 1.61
CA THR A 279 -1.83 -9.99 2.08
C THR A 279 -1.94 -10.03 3.61
N PHE A 280 -3.17 -10.13 4.12
CA PHE A 280 -3.47 -10.34 5.53
C PHE A 280 -4.00 -11.76 5.78
N LYS A 281 -3.39 -12.48 6.72
CA LYS A 281 -3.84 -13.81 7.17
C LYS A 281 -4.06 -13.79 8.67
N ASN A 282 -5.27 -14.12 9.10
CA ASN A 282 -5.71 -14.19 10.50
C ASN A 282 -5.29 -12.95 11.34
N THR A 283 -5.36 -11.76 10.73
CA THR A 283 -4.89 -10.52 11.34
C THR A 283 -6.08 -9.70 11.84
N ASP A 284 -6.01 -9.29 13.11
CA ASP A 284 -7.00 -8.39 13.69
C ASP A 284 -6.61 -6.93 13.43
N ALA A 285 -7.58 -6.07 13.11
CA ALA A 285 -7.38 -4.65 12.88
C ALA A 285 -8.46 -3.80 13.57
N THR A 286 -8.03 -2.74 14.25
CA THR A 286 -8.88 -1.63 14.68
C THR A 286 -8.32 -0.34 14.14
N CYS A 287 -9.13 0.39 13.38
CA CYS A 287 -8.72 1.53 12.57
C CYS A 287 -9.63 2.73 12.83
N GLY A 288 -9.04 3.92 13.04
CA GLY A 288 -9.78 5.16 13.22
C GLY A 288 -10.45 5.67 11.95
N THR A 289 -10.00 5.29 10.76
CA THR A 289 -10.68 5.53 9.47
C THR A 289 -10.98 4.19 8.76
N TYR A 290 -10.12 3.77 7.82
CA TYR A 290 -10.30 2.62 6.92
C TYR A 290 -9.49 1.40 7.36
N PHE A 291 -9.80 0.20 6.87
CA PHE A 291 -8.85 -0.91 6.95
C PHE A 291 -7.79 -0.76 5.85
N ALA A 292 -8.23 -0.61 4.59
CA ALA A 292 -7.35 -0.30 3.47
C ALA A 292 -7.81 0.95 2.72
N MET A 293 -6.85 1.83 2.39
CA MET A 293 -7.00 2.84 1.34
C MET A 293 -6.17 2.39 0.13
N MET A 294 -6.78 2.35 -1.05
CA MET A 294 -6.12 2.08 -2.33
C MET A 294 -6.21 3.34 -3.19
N HIS A 295 -5.12 3.80 -3.79
CA HIS A 295 -5.11 4.98 -4.66
C HIS A 295 -4.04 4.88 -5.75
N CYS A 296 -4.22 5.59 -6.86
CA CYS A 296 -3.18 5.73 -7.87
C CYS A 296 -2.98 7.20 -8.24
N VAL A 297 -1.76 7.69 -8.03
CA VAL A 297 -1.30 9.05 -8.32
C VAL A 297 0.02 8.96 -9.07
N MET A 298 0.17 9.73 -10.16
CA MET A 298 1.32 9.67 -11.06
C MET A 298 1.61 8.29 -11.68
N GLY A 299 0.68 7.33 -11.58
CA GLY A 299 0.80 5.98 -12.16
C GLY A 299 0.06 5.81 -13.50
N SER A 300 0.10 4.60 -14.05
CA SER A 300 -0.50 4.21 -15.33
C SER A 300 -1.93 3.66 -15.18
N THR A 301 -2.75 3.75 -16.24
CA THR A 301 -4.09 3.14 -16.28
C THR A 301 -4.06 1.60 -16.22
N SER A 302 -2.87 1.00 -16.38
CA SER A 302 -2.59 -0.42 -16.18
C SER A 302 -2.33 -0.83 -14.72
N ASP A 303 -1.90 0.11 -13.86
CA ASP A 303 -1.45 -0.20 -12.49
C ASP A 303 -2.62 -0.76 -11.68
N LYS A 304 -2.35 -1.76 -10.83
CA LYS A 304 -3.41 -2.50 -10.12
C LYS A 304 -2.97 -2.98 -8.74
N GLY A 305 -3.57 -2.43 -7.67
CA GLY A 305 -3.39 -2.91 -6.31
C GLY A 305 -4.14 -4.23 -6.07
N THR A 306 -3.52 -5.18 -5.37
CA THR A 306 -4.14 -6.48 -5.02
C THR A 306 -4.22 -6.67 -3.50
N LEU A 307 -5.42 -6.66 -2.93
CA LEU A 307 -5.65 -6.81 -1.50
C LEU A 307 -6.21 -8.20 -1.20
N ASN A 308 -5.43 -9.05 -0.54
CA ASN A 308 -5.84 -10.39 -0.10
C ASN A 308 -6.06 -10.42 1.42
N VAL A 309 -7.21 -10.90 1.88
CA VAL A 309 -7.53 -11.04 3.30
C VAL A 309 -8.13 -12.43 3.55
N THR A 310 -7.58 -13.17 4.51
CA THR A 310 -8.13 -14.47 4.95
C THR A 310 -8.26 -14.52 6.47
N GLY A 311 -9.50 -14.54 6.96
CA GLY A 311 -9.84 -14.50 8.38
C GLY A 311 -9.51 -13.17 9.07
N GLY A 312 -9.51 -13.18 10.42
CA GLY A 312 -9.26 -12.00 11.25
C GLY A 312 -10.51 -11.15 11.53
N ASN A 313 -10.39 -10.23 12.52
CA ASN A 313 -11.45 -9.32 12.93
C ASN A 313 -11.08 -7.87 12.61
N ILE A 314 -11.80 -7.26 11.69
CA ILE A 314 -11.57 -5.90 11.18
C ILE A 314 -12.66 -4.96 11.72
N LYS A 315 -12.24 -3.85 12.34
CA LYS A 315 -13.11 -2.79 12.85
C LYS A 315 -12.65 -1.43 12.34
N THR A 316 -13.55 -0.68 11.71
CA THR A 316 -13.25 0.62 11.09
C THR A 316 -14.27 1.67 11.53
N SER A 317 -13.87 2.93 11.66
CA SER A 317 -14.86 4.00 11.89
C SER A 317 -15.56 4.40 10.60
N ASP A 318 -14.86 4.34 9.48
CA ASP A 318 -15.37 4.65 8.14
C ASP A 318 -15.50 3.35 7.30
N ALA A 319 -15.46 3.43 5.98
CA ALA A 319 -15.49 2.29 5.07
C ALA A 319 -14.42 1.25 5.42
N ALA A 320 -14.68 -0.04 5.20
CA ALA A 320 -13.62 -1.03 5.40
C ALA A 320 -12.52 -0.89 4.33
N VAL A 321 -12.90 -0.78 3.05
CA VAL A 321 -11.97 -0.46 1.96
C VAL A 321 -12.42 0.81 1.24
N LEU A 322 -11.50 1.75 1.05
CA LEU A 322 -11.67 2.93 0.20
C LEU A 322 -10.76 2.83 -1.03
N VAL A 323 -11.31 3.03 -2.23
CA VAL A 323 -10.54 3.06 -3.50
C VAL A 323 -10.66 4.45 -4.14
N LYS A 324 -9.54 5.14 -4.36
CA LYS A 324 -9.46 6.53 -4.84
C LYS A 324 -8.78 6.56 -6.21
N SER A 325 -9.56 6.44 -7.29
CA SER A 325 -9.07 6.42 -8.69
C SER A 325 -7.91 5.44 -8.93
N ASP A 326 -8.12 4.19 -8.56
CA ASP A 326 -7.17 3.09 -8.71
C ASP A 326 -7.86 1.85 -9.30
N ASN A 327 -7.10 0.98 -9.98
CA ASN A 327 -7.61 -0.35 -10.29
C ASN A 327 -7.34 -1.26 -9.11
N ALA A 328 -8.36 -1.96 -8.62
CA ALA A 328 -8.27 -2.73 -7.39
C ALA A 328 -8.77 -4.16 -7.56
N ASP A 329 -8.04 -5.10 -6.99
CA ASP A 329 -8.35 -6.53 -6.97
C ASP A 329 -8.43 -6.99 -5.51
N ILE A 330 -9.63 -6.97 -4.95
CA ILE A 330 -9.91 -7.14 -3.52
C ILE A 330 -10.49 -8.52 -3.30
N ILE A 331 -9.84 -9.36 -2.50
CA ILE A 331 -10.29 -10.72 -2.17
C ILE A 331 -10.34 -10.84 -0.65
N ILE A 332 -11.53 -11.06 -0.10
CA ILE A 332 -11.74 -11.19 1.34
C ILE A 332 -12.46 -12.52 1.61
N ASP A 333 -11.82 -13.40 2.38
CA ASP A 333 -12.31 -14.75 2.67
C ASP A 333 -12.42 -14.98 4.19
N GLY A 334 -13.62 -15.23 4.69
CA GLY A 334 -13.88 -15.60 6.08
C GLY A 334 -13.55 -14.55 7.16
N ALA A 335 -13.22 -13.31 6.78
CA ALA A 335 -12.96 -12.23 7.74
C ALA A 335 -14.25 -11.70 8.39
N ARG A 336 -14.17 -11.24 9.64
CA ARG A 336 -15.27 -10.50 10.29
C ARG A 336 -15.04 -9.00 10.15
N ILE A 337 -15.86 -8.32 9.35
CA ILE A 337 -15.79 -6.86 9.16
C ILE A 337 -16.92 -6.16 9.93
N VAL A 338 -16.58 -5.09 10.64
CA VAL A 338 -17.54 -4.15 11.24
C VAL A 338 -17.10 -2.71 10.94
N SER A 339 -17.77 -2.06 10.00
CA SER A 339 -17.66 -0.62 9.77
C SER A 339 -18.69 0.14 10.61
N LYS A 340 -18.26 1.18 11.33
CA LYS A 340 -19.13 2.01 12.17
C LYS A 340 -20.03 2.95 11.33
N ASN A 341 -19.55 3.46 10.20
CA ASN A 341 -20.40 4.23 9.27
C ASN A 341 -21.28 3.34 8.37
N GLY A 342 -21.15 2.01 8.49
CA GLY A 342 -21.96 1.05 7.74
C GLY A 342 -21.52 0.86 6.29
N THR A 343 -20.30 1.26 5.90
CA THR A 343 -19.78 1.06 4.52
C THR A 343 -18.71 -0.04 4.50
N LEU A 344 -18.83 -1.00 3.58
CA LEU A 344 -17.87 -2.08 3.41
C LEU A 344 -16.81 -1.69 2.38
N ILE A 345 -17.25 -1.31 1.18
CA ILE A 345 -16.37 -0.88 0.09
C ILE A 345 -16.92 0.43 -0.46
N LYS A 346 -16.05 1.44 -0.56
CA LYS A 346 -16.34 2.69 -1.24
C LYS A 346 -15.31 2.92 -2.34
N SER A 347 -15.73 3.42 -3.49
CA SER A 347 -14.81 4.05 -4.44
C SER A 347 -15.22 5.47 -4.77
N ILE A 348 -14.24 6.33 -5.04
CA ILE A 348 -14.43 7.73 -5.42
C ILE A 348 -13.41 8.14 -6.49
N ILE A 349 -13.73 9.21 -7.23
CA ILE A 349 -12.69 9.97 -7.92
C ILE A 349 -11.78 10.61 -6.86
N ASN A 350 -10.47 10.40 -6.96
CA ASN A 350 -9.49 11.02 -6.08
C ASN A 350 -9.46 12.55 -6.30
N SER A 351 -9.45 13.33 -5.20
CA SER A 351 -9.32 14.78 -5.25
C SER A 351 -7.92 15.26 -5.66
N ASP A 352 -6.92 14.39 -5.56
CA ASP A 352 -5.55 14.70 -5.99
C ASP A 352 -5.51 15.08 -7.50
N PRO A 353 -4.94 16.25 -7.88
CA PRO A 353 -4.85 16.66 -9.28
C PRO A 353 -3.99 15.72 -10.14
N ASN A 354 -3.03 15.01 -9.51
CA ASN A 354 -2.11 14.05 -10.10
C ASN A 354 -2.64 12.61 -10.09
N ARG A 355 -3.91 12.37 -9.71
CA ARG A 355 -4.54 11.04 -9.83
C ARG A 355 -4.36 10.47 -11.24
N THR A 356 -4.28 9.15 -11.33
CA THR A 356 -4.31 8.45 -12.61
C THR A 356 -5.73 8.51 -13.20
N LYS A 357 -5.91 9.40 -14.18
CA LYS A 357 -7.18 9.63 -14.89
C LYS A 357 -7.39 8.60 -15.98
N VAL A 358 -8.60 8.08 -16.13
CA VAL A 358 -8.96 7.21 -17.26
C VAL A 358 -9.46 8.07 -18.43
N PRO A 359 -8.86 7.98 -19.64
CA PRO A 359 -9.37 8.65 -20.83
C PRO A 359 -10.80 8.21 -21.20
N THR A 360 -11.62 9.14 -21.66
CA THR A 360 -13.02 8.87 -22.05
C THR A 360 -13.10 7.77 -23.11
N GLY A 361 -13.77 6.66 -22.79
CA GLY A 361 -13.94 5.52 -23.69
C GLY A 361 -12.86 4.44 -23.58
N GLU A 362 -11.81 4.65 -22.78
CA GLU A 362 -10.86 3.59 -22.43
C GLU A 362 -11.51 2.59 -21.46
N THR A 363 -11.21 1.30 -21.63
CA THR A 363 -11.63 0.24 -20.70
C THR A 363 -10.41 -0.22 -19.91
N VAL A 364 -10.40 0.10 -18.61
CA VAL A 364 -9.37 -0.32 -17.66
C VAL A 364 -9.82 -1.52 -16.82
N TYR A 365 -8.94 -2.06 -15.97
CA TYR A 365 -9.29 -3.20 -15.10
C TYR A 365 -10.44 -2.89 -14.13
N GLY A 366 -10.52 -1.64 -13.66
CA GLY A 366 -11.54 -1.17 -12.74
C GLY A 366 -11.36 -1.76 -11.34
N ILE A 367 -12.46 -1.95 -10.62
CA ILE A 367 -12.48 -2.46 -9.25
C ILE A 367 -13.21 -3.80 -9.25
N LYS A 368 -12.56 -4.82 -8.70
CA LYS A 368 -13.14 -6.16 -8.53
C LYS A 368 -13.04 -6.53 -7.05
N ALA A 369 -14.17 -6.88 -6.45
CA ALA A 369 -14.19 -7.35 -5.06
C ALA A 369 -14.86 -8.73 -4.97
N THR A 370 -14.13 -9.70 -4.45
CA THR A 370 -14.59 -11.08 -4.23
C THR A 370 -14.73 -11.32 -2.73
N LEU A 371 -15.96 -11.54 -2.28
CA LEU A 371 -16.32 -11.69 -0.86
C LEU A 371 -16.76 -13.14 -0.61
N LYS A 372 -15.94 -13.89 0.16
CA LYS A 372 -16.01 -15.35 0.25
C LYS A 372 -16.30 -15.82 1.67
N ASN A 373 -17.26 -16.72 1.85
CA ASN A 373 -17.57 -17.37 3.13
C ASN A 373 -17.91 -16.36 4.26
N MET A 374 -18.60 -15.26 3.95
CA MET A 374 -18.84 -14.15 4.89
C MET A 374 -20.33 -13.97 5.23
N VAL A 375 -20.60 -13.41 6.42
CA VAL A 375 -21.88 -12.77 6.74
C VAL A 375 -21.61 -11.29 6.99
N LEU A 376 -22.08 -10.45 6.09
CA LEU A 376 -21.75 -9.02 6.02
C LEU A 376 -22.97 -8.15 6.26
N GLN A 377 -22.76 -7.04 6.96
CA GLN A 377 -23.73 -5.96 7.08
C GLN A 377 -23.04 -4.63 6.78
N GLY A 378 -23.53 -3.93 5.76
CA GLY A 378 -23.02 -2.64 5.31
C GLY A 378 -23.08 -2.49 3.78
N ASN A 379 -22.90 -1.25 3.34
CA ASN A 379 -23.14 -0.78 1.98
C ASN A 379 -21.90 -0.92 1.09
N ILE A 380 -22.12 -1.13 -0.21
CA ILE A 380 -21.09 -1.06 -1.26
C ILE A 380 -21.43 0.13 -2.16
N LEU A 381 -20.52 1.10 -2.25
CA LEU A 381 -20.76 2.40 -2.86
C LEU A 381 -19.72 2.70 -3.95
N HIS A 382 -20.11 2.53 -5.22
CA HIS A 382 -19.30 2.98 -6.35
C HIS A 382 -19.62 4.44 -6.67
N GLU A 383 -18.63 5.33 -6.57
CA GLU A 383 -18.75 6.76 -6.90
C GLU A 383 -17.56 7.26 -7.75
N ASP A 384 -16.72 6.34 -8.26
CA ASP A 384 -15.69 6.65 -9.27
C ASP A 384 -16.29 6.48 -10.66
N THR A 385 -16.58 7.57 -11.37
CA THR A 385 -17.19 7.52 -12.71
C THR A 385 -16.17 7.32 -13.83
N GLU A 386 -14.88 7.22 -13.53
CA GLU A 386 -13.81 6.94 -14.51
C GLU A 386 -13.52 5.43 -14.62
N ARG A 387 -14.00 4.62 -13.67
CA ARG A 387 -13.79 3.17 -13.58
C ARG A 387 -15.13 2.45 -13.48
N SER A 388 -15.10 1.12 -13.52
CA SER A 388 -16.25 0.28 -13.18
C SER A 388 -15.98 -0.50 -11.90
N MET A 389 -17.03 -0.90 -11.18
CA MET A 389 -16.93 -1.82 -10.04
C MET A 389 -17.70 -3.11 -10.33
N SER A 390 -17.12 -4.24 -9.95
CA SER A 390 -17.74 -5.57 -9.99
C SER A 390 -17.56 -6.30 -8.66
N ILE A 391 -18.65 -6.91 -8.18
CA ILE A 391 -18.73 -7.61 -6.90
C ILE A 391 -19.07 -9.08 -7.16
N THR A 392 -18.31 -10.00 -6.55
CA THR A 392 -18.52 -11.44 -6.61
C THR A 392 -18.79 -11.95 -5.21
N LEU A 393 -20.00 -12.46 -4.94
CA LEU A 393 -20.33 -13.14 -3.69
C LEU A 393 -20.17 -14.66 -3.87
N MET A 394 -19.37 -15.29 -2.99
CA MET A 394 -19.19 -16.76 -2.97
C MET A 394 -19.43 -17.32 -1.57
N GLY A 395 -20.43 -18.18 -1.38
CA GLY A 395 -20.85 -18.63 -0.04
C GLY A 395 -21.10 -17.47 0.96
N THR A 396 -21.54 -16.30 0.49
CA THR A 396 -21.59 -15.05 1.26
C THR A 396 -23.01 -14.47 1.34
N THR A 397 -23.43 -14.09 2.54
CA THR A 397 -24.65 -13.29 2.74
C THR A 397 -24.30 -11.82 2.97
N LEU A 398 -24.76 -10.94 2.09
CA LEU A 398 -24.62 -9.48 2.21
C LEU A 398 -25.96 -8.83 2.58
N LYS A 399 -25.98 -8.05 3.66
CA LYS A 399 -27.09 -7.16 4.03
C LYS A 399 -26.67 -5.70 3.88
N GLY A 400 -27.18 -5.00 2.88
CA GLY A 400 -26.78 -3.62 2.60
C GLY A 400 -27.19 -3.14 1.23
N LYS A 401 -27.04 -1.83 1.01
CA LYS A 401 -27.18 -1.17 -0.29
C LYS A 401 -26.04 -1.53 -1.22
N ILE A 402 -26.34 -1.64 -2.52
CA ILE A 402 -25.33 -1.57 -3.58
C ILE A 402 -25.66 -0.38 -4.48
N LYS A 403 -24.67 0.45 -4.77
CA LYS A 403 -24.78 1.60 -5.67
C LYS A 403 -23.80 1.42 -6.83
N ASP A 404 -24.33 1.50 -8.04
CA ASP A 404 -23.63 1.66 -9.33
C ASP A 404 -22.58 0.58 -9.66
N ALA A 405 -22.70 -0.63 -9.08
CA ALA A 405 -21.76 -1.73 -9.28
C ALA A 405 -22.40 -2.94 -9.98
N SER A 406 -21.61 -3.67 -10.77
CA SER A 406 -21.99 -5.00 -11.27
C SER A 406 -21.93 -6.03 -10.15
N ILE A 407 -22.83 -7.00 -10.12
CA ILE A 407 -22.81 -8.09 -9.13
C ILE A 407 -22.99 -9.47 -9.78
N TYR A 408 -22.21 -10.43 -9.29
CA TYR A 408 -22.40 -11.87 -9.44
C TYR A 408 -22.66 -12.49 -8.06
N ILE A 409 -23.62 -13.41 -7.98
CA ILE A 409 -23.98 -14.14 -6.76
C ILE A 409 -23.96 -15.64 -7.08
N ASP A 410 -23.14 -16.42 -6.37
CA ASP A 410 -23.10 -17.87 -6.57
C ASP A 410 -24.30 -18.62 -5.95
N ALA A 411 -24.30 -19.94 -6.08
CA ALA A 411 -25.40 -20.79 -5.61
C ALA A 411 -25.62 -20.72 -4.08
N ASP A 412 -24.59 -20.46 -3.29
CA ASP A 412 -24.61 -20.48 -1.82
C ASP A 412 -24.65 -19.06 -1.20
N SER A 413 -24.68 -18.02 -2.04
CA SER A 413 -24.72 -16.62 -1.63
C SER A 413 -26.12 -16.01 -1.65
N LYS A 414 -26.30 -14.91 -0.90
CA LYS A 414 -27.53 -14.10 -0.92
C LYS A 414 -27.23 -12.62 -0.72
N TRP A 415 -27.94 -11.76 -1.43
CA TRP A 415 -27.96 -10.32 -1.17
C TRP A 415 -29.34 -9.89 -0.66
N ILE A 416 -29.36 -9.05 0.38
CA ILE A 416 -30.56 -8.44 0.96
C ILE A 416 -30.36 -6.93 1.00
N ALA A 417 -31.05 -6.19 0.14
CA ALA A 417 -31.01 -4.73 0.14
C ALA A 417 -31.76 -4.15 1.34
N THR A 418 -31.09 -3.26 2.08
CA THR A 418 -31.64 -2.53 3.24
C THR A 418 -32.06 -1.10 2.90
N GLU A 419 -31.64 -0.59 1.74
CA GLU A 419 -31.96 0.73 1.18
C GLU A 419 -32.01 0.62 -0.34
N ASP A 420 -32.64 1.61 -0.99
CA ASP A 420 -32.76 1.65 -2.45
C ASP A 420 -31.39 1.57 -3.13
N SER A 421 -31.27 0.62 -4.06
CA SER A 421 -30.04 0.23 -4.72
C SER A 421 -30.18 0.44 -6.22
N ASN A 422 -29.26 1.17 -6.85
CA ASN A 422 -29.41 1.69 -8.21
C ASN A 422 -28.27 1.25 -9.13
N VAL A 423 -28.59 1.16 -10.43
CA VAL A 423 -27.69 0.83 -11.55
C VAL A 423 -26.81 -0.40 -11.25
N VAL A 424 -27.45 -1.44 -10.71
CA VAL A 424 -26.78 -2.71 -10.43
C VAL A 424 -26.86 -3.61 -11.68
N THR A 425 -25.71 -3.93 -12.27
CA THR A 425 -25.66 -4.86 -13.42
C THR A 425 -25.65 -6.30 -12.91
N LEU A 426 -26.68 -7.08 -13.25
CA LEU A 426 -26.78 -8.50 -12.87
C LEU A 426 -25.98 -9.36 -13.86
N ALA A 427 -24.84 -9.89 -13.41
CA ALA A 427 -23.87 -10.61 -14.24
C ALA A 427 -24.10 -12.14 -14.28
N GLY A 428 -24.31 -12.69 -15.48
CA GLY A 428 -24.47 -14.14 -15.68
C GLY A 428 -25.86 -14.68 -15.30
N SER A 429 -25.95 -15.99 -15.09
CA SER A 429 -27.24 -16.67 -14.80
C SER A 429 -27.72 -16.32 -13.39
N PHE A 430 -28.78 -15.51 -13.29
CA PHE A 430 -29.33 -15.00 -12.04
C PHE A 430 -30.69 -15.63 -11.70
N ASP A 431 -30.83 -16.10 -10.46
CA ASP A 431 -32.10 -16.51 -9.87
C ASP A 431 -32.57 -15.43 -8.87
N VAL A 432 -33.83 -15.01 -9.00
CA VAL A 432 -34.46 -14.02 -8.10
C VAL A 432 -34.42 -14.49 -6.63
N SER A 433 -34.38 -15.80 -6.35
CA SER A 433 -34.27 -16.32 -4.97
C SER A 433 -33.01 -15.86 -4.22
N LYS A 434 -31.97 -15.43 -4.95
CA LYS A 434 -30.68 -14.95 -4.41
C LYS A 434 -30.70 -13.48 -4.01
N ILE A 435 -31.74 -12.74 -4.39
CA ILE A 435 -31.92 -11.33 -4.09
C ILE A 435 -33.16 -11.15 -3.23
N ASP A 436 -33.07 -10.27 -2.24
CA ASP A 436 -34.20 -9.85 -1.42
C ASP A 436 -34.07 -8.36 -1.12
N ALA A 437 -35.17 -7.72 -0.74
CA ALA A 437 -35.15 -6.35 -0.25
C ALA A 437 -36.22 -6.18 0.83
N VAL A 438 -35.86 -5.42 1.87
CA VAL A 438 -36.79 -5.13 2.97
C VAL A 438 -38.03 -4.37 2.46
N ASN A 439 -39.16 -4.51 3.15
CA ASN A 439 -40.43 -3.92 2.73
C ASN A 439 -40.31 -2.41 2.44
N GLY A 440 -40.68 -2.02 1.21
CA GLY A 440 -40.59 -0.63 0.74
C GLY A 440 -39.29 -0.26 0.00
N VAL A 441 -38.25 -1.11 0.03
CA VAL A 441 -37.00 -0.89 -0.70
C VAL A 441 -37.08 -1.41 -2.13
N THR A 442 -36.51 -0.66 -3.06
CA THR A 442 -36.42 -0.99 -4.49
C THR A 442 -34.97 -1.19 -4.94
N ILE A 443 -34.72 -2.30 -5.63
CA ILE A 443 -33.49 -2.55 -6.38
C ILE A 443 -33.77 -2.24 -7.85
N THR A 444 -33.05 -1.28 -8.42
CA THR A 444 -33.06 -0.96 -9.85
C THR A 444 -31.81 -1.52 -10.51
N ALA A 445 -32.00 -2.45 -11.44
CA ALA A 445 -30.95 -3.23 -12.04
C ALA A 445 -31.07 -3.27 -13.58
N THR A 446 -29.97 -3.70 -14.22
CA THR A 446 -29.90 -3.96 -15.66
C THR A 446 -29.38 -5.38 -15.86
N ALA A 447 -29.99 -6.15 -16.77
CA ALA A 447 -29.49 -7.49 -17.10
C ALA A 447 -28.25 -7.41 -18.01
N SER A 448 -27.14 -8.08 -17.64
CA SER A 448 -26.03 -8.29 -18.58
C SER A 448 -26.28 -9.49 -19.49
N SER A 449 -25.39 -9.69 -20.48
CA SER A 449 -25.24 -10.96 -21.17
C SER A 449 -25.24 -12.14 -20.18
N GLY A 450 -26.14 -13.11 -20.39
CA GLY A 450 -26.32 -14.27 -19.53
C GLY A 450 -27.43 -14.16 -18.48
N CYS A 451 -27.90 -12.97 -18.14
CA CYS A 451 -29.05 -12.77 -17.26
C CYS A 451 -30.35 -12.74 -18.08
N THR A 452 -31.35 -13.52 -17.68
CA THR A 452 -32.65 -13.62 -18.37
C THR A 452 -33.78 -12.87 -17.66
N LEU A 453 -33.48 -12.18 -16.56
CA LEU A 453 -34.48 -11.43 -15.78
C LEU A 453 -34.87 -10.14 -16.51
N LYS A 454 -36.16 -9.80 -16.47
CA LYS A 454 -36.70 -8.58 -17.08
C LYS A 454 -38.03 -8.19 -16.44
N GLY A 455 -38.24 -6.90 -16.21
CA GLY A 455 -39.47 -6.37 -15.60
C GLY A 455 -39.38 -6.29 -14.08
N SER A 456 -40.55 -6.25 -13.42
CA SER A 456 -40.66 -6.02 -11.98
C SER A 456 -41.02 -7.30 -11.23
N TYR A 457 -40.35 -7.54 -10.11
CA TYR A 457 -40.49 -8.72 -9.26
C TYR A 457 -40.72 -8.29 -7.81
N LYS A 458 -41.73 -8.85 -7.15
CA LYS A 458 -41.93 -8.69 -5.71
C LYS A 458 -41.04 -9.67 -4.96
N LEU A 459 -40.27 -9.17 -3.99
CA LEU A 459 -39.30 -9.95 -3.22
C LEU A 459 -39.90 -10.46 -1.91
N ALA A 460 -39.28 -11.49 -1.33
CA ALA A 460 -39.82 -12.24 -0.19
C ALA A 460 -40.02 -11.37 1.07
N SER A 461 -39.10 -10.44 1.33
CA SER A 461 -39.18 -9.51 2.47
C SER A 461 -40.03 -8.25 2.19
N GLY A 462 -40.71 -8.19 1.05
CA GLY A 462 -41.71 -7.16 0.71
C GLY A 462 -41.21 -6.01 -0.17
N GLY A 463 -39.91 -5.93 -0.46
CA GLY A 463 -39.36 -4.99 -1.43
C GLY A 463 -39.56 -5.41 -2.89
N THR A 464 -38.95 -4.66 -3.81
CA THR A 464 -39.12 -4.81 -5.27
C THR A 464 -37.78 -4.89 -5.99
N LEU A 465 -37.66 -5.76 -6.99
CA LEU A 465 -36.58 -5.75 -7.98
C LEU A 465 -37.14 -5.33 -9.34
N ASN A 466 -36.58 -4.27 -9.92
CA ASN A 466 -36.88 -3.80 -11.27
C ASN A 466 -35.66 -4.05 -12.16
N VAL A 467 -35.80 -4.89 -13.19
CA VAL A 467 -34.75 -5.19 -14.16
C VAL A 467 -35.12 -4.62 -15.53
N ASN A 468 -34.29 -3.70 -16.02
CA ASN A 468 -34.44 -3.03 -17.32
C ASN A 468 -33.78 -3.83 -18.45
#